data_AF-A0A7R9UMK2-F1
#
_entry.id   AF-A0A7R9UMK2-F1
#
_cell.length_a   1.000
_cell.length_b   1.000
_cell.length_c   1.000
_cell.angle_alpha   90.00
_cell.angle_beta   90.00
_cell.angle_gamma   90.00
#
_symmetry.space_group_name_H-M   'P 1'
#
loop_
_entity.id
_entity.type
_entity.pdbx_description
1 polymer ?
#
loop_
_entity_poly.entity_id
_entity_poly.type
_entity_poly.pdbx_seq_one_letter_code
_entity_poly.pdbx_strand_id
1 'polypeptide(L)'
;PLVPALCERPGPAPLLPPLLGALMAGSADAREAAARALELVVLHTPAAMLKAHAVQVAGPLIRILSDRFGAPVKAAILAALRALMGAHAAVLRPFLPQLQTTCVRAVGDGSSRAVRLHGCRALAALAALSPRVDPLLTELAAA
;
A
#
# COMPACT_ATOMS: atom_id res chain seq x y z
N PRO A 1 -4.81 10.29 -15.48
CA PRO A 1 -4.28 11.62 -15.89
C PRO A 1 -3.71 12.30 -14.64
N LEU A 2 -2.59 13.03 -14.72
CA LEU A 2 -2.05 13.71 -13.53
C LEU A 2 -2.96 14.88 -13.12
N VAL A 3 -3.07 15.15 -11.82
CA VAL A 3 -3.83 16.29 -11.30
C VAL A 3 -2.88 17.49 -11.20
N PRO A 4 -3.16 18.64 -11.83
CA PRO A 4 -2.24 19.78 -11.86
C PRO A 4 -1.78 20.24 -10.46
N ALA A 5 -2.71 20.30 -9.50
CA ALA A 5 -2.41 20.68 -8.11
C ALA A 5 -1.42 19.74 -7.39
N LEU A 6 -1.31 18.48 -7.83
CA LEU A 6 -0.35 17.50 -7.28
C LEU A 6 1.02 17.56 -7.98
N CYS A 7 1.10 18.28 -9.11
CA CYS A 7 2.32 18.41 -9.92
C CYS A 7 3.17 19.62 -9.53
N GLU A 8 2.57 20.61 -8.87
CA GLU A 8 3.24 21.82 -8.39
C GLU A 8 3.43 21.78 -6.88
N ARG A 9 4.37 22.58 -6.33
CA ARG A 9 4.53 22.66 -4.87
C ARG A 9 3.24 23.24 -4.25
N PRO A 10 2.73 22.66 -3.14
CA PRO A 10 3.38 21.71 -2.23
C PRO A 10 3.19 20.22 -2.56
N GLY A 11 2.65 19.87 -3.73
CA GLY A 11 2.41 18.49 -4.17
C GLY A 11 1.34 17.80 -3.30
N PRO A 12 1.54 16.53 -2.92
CA PRO A 12 0.55 15.82 -2.11
C PRO A 12 0.54 16.25 -0.64
N ALA A 13 1.54 17.01 -0.17
CA ALA A 13 1.80 17.25 1.24
C ALA A 13 0.58 17.74 2.06
N PRO A 14 -0.27 18.68 1.58
CA PRO A 14 -1.42 19.14 2.35
C PRO A 14 -2.50 18.07 2.56
N LEU A 15 -2.58 17.09 1.66
CA LEU A 15 -3.57 16.01 1.74
C LEU A 15 -3.14 14.91 2.71
N LEU A 16 -1.84 14.75 2.97
CA LEU A 16 -1.34 13.60 3.74
C LEU A 16 -1.76 13.63 5.22
N PRO A 17 -1.63 14.73 5.98
CA PRO A 17 -1.98 14.72 7.40
C PRO A 17 -3.42 14.26 7.71
N PRO A 18 -4.48 14.81 7.07
CA PRO A 18 -5.84 14.36 7.36
C PRO A 18 -6.09 12.92 6.91
N LEU A 19 -5.54 12.49 5.77
CA LEU A 19 -5.69 11.12 5.28
C LEU A 19 -4.98 10.11 6.20
N LEU A 20 -3.75 10.39 6.62
CA LEU A 20 -3.01 9.53 7.53
C LEU A 20 -3.64 9.50 8.93
N GLY A 21 -4.19 10.63 9.40
CA GLY A 21 -4.96 10.69 10.64
C GLY A 21 -6.20 9.79 10.60
N ALA A 22 -7.00 9.91 9.53
CA ALA A 22 -8.18 9.06 9.33
C ALA A 22 -7.81 7.57 9.18
N LEU A 23 -6.72 7.25 8.47
CA LEU A 23 -6.22 5.88 8.33
C LEU A 23 -5.81 5.28 9.68
N MET A 24 -5.21 6.06 10.58
CA MET A 24 -4.65 5.59 11.84
C MET A 24 -5.65 5.55 12.99
N ALA A 25 -6.59 6.50 13.04
CA ALA A 25 -7.50 6.71 14.17
C ALA A 25 -8.99 6.75 13.80
N GLY A 26 -9.35 6.64 12.52
CA GLY A 26 -10.74 6.70 12.07
C GLY A 26 -11.55 5.42 12.33
N SER A 27 -12.86 5.51 12.05
CA SER A 27 -13.76 4.36 11.94
C SER A 27 -13.36 3.45 10.77
N ALA A 28 -13.96 2.25 10.68
CA ALA A 28 -13.68 1.32 9.57
C ALA A 28 -13.91 2.00 8.20
N ASP A 29 -15.02 2.70 8.03
CA ASP A 29 -15.35 3.41 6.79
C ASP A 29 -14.36 4.56 6.50
N ALA A 30 -13.98 5.32 7.54
CA ALA A 30 -13.00 6.39 7.39
C ALA A 30 -11.61 5.85 7.01
N ARG A 31 -11.20 4.70 7.55
CA ARG A 31 -9.94 4.04 7.18
C ARG A 31 -9.96 3.54 5.76
N GLU A 32 -11.06 2.92 5.33
CA GLU A 32 -11.23 2.48 3.95
C GLU A 32 -11.16 3.67 2.99
N ALA A 33 -11.94 4.71 3.24
CA ALA A 33 -11.98 5.92 2.43
C ALA A 33 -10.60 6.60 2.37
N ALA A 34 -9.90 6.70 3.51
CA ALA A 34 -8.55 7.24 3.57
C ALA A 34 -7.54 6.42 2.77
N ALA A 35 -7.58 5.08 2.88
CA ALA A 35 -6.70 4.21 2.11
C ALA A 35 -6.94 4.34 0.59
N ARG A 36 -8.20 4.38 0.16
CA ARG A 36 -8.56 4.62 -1.25
C ARG A 36 -8.09 6.00 -1.73
N ALA A 37 -8.27 7.04 -0.92
CA ALA A 37 -7.79 8.38 -1.24
C ALA A 37 -6.26 8.44 -1.35
N LEU A 38 -5.53 7.74 -0.48
CA LEU A 38 -4.07 7.62 -0.56
C LEU A 38 -3.64 6.88 -1.85
N GLU A 39 -4.35 5.83 -2.26
CA GLU A 39 -4.10 5.18 -3.57
C GLU A 39 -4.23 6.20 -4.71
N LEU A 40 -5.30 7.00 -4.71
CA LEU A 40 -5.52 8.03 -5.74
C LEU A 40 -4.42 9.09 -5.72
N VAL A 41 -4.04 9.60 -4.54
CA VAL A 41 -2.93 10.55 -4.40
C VAL A 41 -1.66 9.96 -5.02
N VAL A 42 -1.34 8.70 -4.72
CA VAL A 42 -0.15 8.03 -5.27
C VAL A 42 -0.21 7.93 -6.80
N LEU A 43 -1.35 7.49 -7.35
CA LEU A 43 -1.53 7.30 -8.79
C LEU A 43 -1.53 8.61 -9.60
N HIS A 44 -1.87 9.73 -8.97
CA HIS A 44 -2.07 11.01 -9.65
C HIS A 44 -1.00 12.06 -9.29
N THR A 45 0.01 11.69 -8.50
CA THR A 45 1.15 12.53 -8.14
C THR A 45 2.38 12.10 -8.94
N PRO A 46 3.14 13.04 -9.55
CA PRO A 46 4.41 12.72 -10.20
C PRO A 46 5.40 12.08 -9.23
N ALA A 47 6.16 11.10 -9.74
CA ALA A 47 7.16 10.38 -8.97
C ALA A 47 8.15 11.32 -8.21
N ALA A 48 8.58 12.41 -8.85
CA ALA A 48 9.48 13.38 -8.22
C ALA A 48 8.90 14.02 -6.94
N MET A 49 7.59 14.28 -6.92
CA MET A 49 6.91 14.92 -5.79
C MET A 49 6.54 13.93 -4.68
N LEU A 50 6.24 12.68 -5.05
CA LEU A 50 5.84 11.65 -4.09
C LEU A 50 7.03 11.02 -3.35
N LYS A 51 8.24 11.03 -3.93
CA LYS A 51 9.45 10.42 -3.35
C LYS A 51 9.71 10.83 -1.90
N ALA A 52 9.53 12.10 -1.55
CA ALA A 52 9.77 12.62 -0.20
C ALA A 52 8.75 12.12 0.84
N HIS A 53 7.58 11.65 0.39
CA HIS A 53 6.46 11.25 1.23
C HIS A 53 6.20 9.75 1.25
N ALA A 54 6.83 8.97 0.35
CA ALA A 54 6.56 7.55 0.20
C ALA A 54 6.76 6.76 1.51
N VAL A 55 7.80 7.04 2.28
CA VAL A 55 8.03 6.41 3.60
C VAL A 55 6.95 6.78 4.62
N GLN A 56 6.57 8.06 4.66
CA GLN A 56 5.53 8.58 5.55
C GLN A 56 4.17 7.93 5.27
N VAL A 57 3.88 7.58 4.01
CA VAL A 57 2.64 6.89 3.61
C VAL A 57 2.73 5.38 3.83
N ALA A 58 3.86 4.75 3.51
CA ALA A 58 4.03 3.30 3.59
C ALA A 58 3.90 2.77 5.02
N GLY A 59 4.56 3.40 6.00
CA GLY A 59 4.58 2.93 7.38
C GLY A 59 3.18 2.72 7.99
N PRO A 60 2.30 3.75 7.97
CA PRO A 60 0.92 3.64 8.41
C PRO A 60 0.12 2.55 7.66
N LEU A 61 0.24 2.43 6.34
CA LEU A 61 -0.46 1.40 5.58
C LEU A 61 -0.03 -0.02 5.99
N ILE A 62 1.29 -0.27 6.11
CA ILE A 62 1.82 -1.57 6.55
C ILE A 62 1.36 -1.90 7.98
N ARG A 63 1.39 -0.90 8.88
CA ARG A 63 0.96 -1.05 10.27
C ARG A 63 -0.51 -1.46 10.36
N ILE A 64 -1.41 -0.70 9.71
CA ILE A 64 -2.86 -0.94 9.79
C ILE A 64 -3.24 -2.26 9.11
N LEU A 65 -2.59 -2.67 8.03
CA LEU A 65 -2.88 -3.96 7.40
C LEU A 65 -2.55 -5.17 8.29
N SER A 66 -1.67 -4.99 9.26
CA SER A 66 -1.29 -6.04 10.22
C SER A 66 -2.33 -6.23 11.35
N ASP A 67 -3.28 -5.30 11.49
CA ASP A 67 -4.35 -5.34 12.49
C ASP A 67 -5.57 -6.15 12.01
N ARG A 68 -6.47 -6.49 12.93
CA ARG A 68 -7.69 -7.27 12.66
C ARG A 68 -8.84 -6.42 12.10
N PHE A 69 -8.62 -5.74 10.98
CA PHE A 69 -9.68 -5.00 10.28
C PHE A 69 -10.47 -5.85 9.29
N GLY A 70 -11.68 -5.39 8.96
CA GLY A 70 -12.55 -6.02 7.99
C GLY A 70 -11.96 -6.04 6.57
N ALA A 71 -12.46 -6.94 5.74
CA ALA A 71 -12.00 -7.15 4.37
C ALA A 71 -11.97 -5.87 3.49
N PRO A 72 -12.93 -4.93 3.55
CA PRO A 72 -12.89 -3.72 2.73
C PRO A 72 -11.69 -2.83 3.01
N VAL A 73 -11.38 -2.61 4.30
CA VAL A 73 -10.21 -1.83 4.74
C VAL A 73 -8.91 -2.49 4.27
N LYS A 74 -8.78 -3.81 4.47
CA LYS A 74 -7.60 -4.57 4.02
C LYS A 74 -7.39 -4.45 2.51
N ALA A 75 -8.45 -4.62 1.73
CA ALA A 75 -8.39 -4.53 0.26
C ALA A 75 -7.95 -3.14 -0.21
N ALA A 76 -8.49 -2.08 0.39
CA ALA A 76 -8.11 -0.70 0.09
C ALA A 76 -6.63 -0.41 0.43
N ILE A 77 -6.15 -0.90 1.57
CA ILE A 77 -4.75 -0.74 1.98
C ILE A 77 -3.81 -1.48 1.02
N LEU A 78 -4.14 -2.73 0.65
CA LEU A 78 -3.36 -3.49 -0.33
C LEU A 78 -3.30 -2.80 -1.69
N ALA A 79 -4.40 -2.18 -2.12
CA ALA A 79 -4.45 -1.41 -3.36
C ALA A 79 -3.51 -0.17 -3.30
N ALA A 80 -3.54 0.57 -2.19
CA ALA A 80 -2.65 1.72 -1.96
C ALA A 80 -1.16 1.31 -1.90
N LEU A 81 -0.83 0.23 -1.18
CA LEU A 81 0.53 -0.31 -1.10
C LEU A 81 1.04 -0.74 -2.48
N ARG A 82 0.20 -1.42 -3.28
CA ARG A 82 0.53 -1.79 -4.66
C ARG A 82 0.81 -0.57 -5.54
N ALA A 83 -0.01 0.47 -5.46
CA ALA A 83 0.23 1.71 -6.19
C ALA A 83 1.57 2.35 -5.79
N LEU A 84 1.89 2.34 -4.49
CA LEU A 84 3.13 2.90 -3.98
C LEU A 84 4.36 2.11 -4.43
N MET A 85 4.26 0.78 -4.47
CA MET A 85 5.31 -0.11 -5.03
C MET A 85 5.55 0.16 -6.51
N GLY A 86 4.49 0.36 -7.30
CA GLY A 86 4.61 0.69 -8.72
C GLY A 86 5.24 2.06 -8.99
N ALA A 87 4.94 3.06 -8.15
CA ALA A 87 5.50 4.40 -8.31
C ALA A 87 6.95 4.52 -7.78
N HIS A 88 7.28 3.86 -6.66
CA HIS A 88 8.51 4.10 -5.89
C HIS A 88 9.18 2.87 -5.29
N ALA A 89 9.34 1.83 -6.11
CA ALA A 89 10.20 0.67 -5.89
C ALA A 89 11.39 0.85 -4.92
N ALA A 90 12.29 1.79 -5.23
CA ALA A 90 13.56 1.95 -4.53
C ALA A 90 13.41 2.43 -3.08
N VAL A 91 12.43 3.31 -2.81
CA VAL A 91 12.20 3.88 -1.47
C VAL A 91 11.58 2.86 -0.52
N LEU A 92 10.89 1.86 -1.07
CA LEU A 92 10.24 0.81 -0.28
C LEU A 92 11.15 -0.38 0.02
N ARG A 93 12.40 -0.41 -0.49
CA ARG A 93 13.36 -1.48 -0.23
C ARG A 93 13.56 -1.81 1.27
N PRO A 94 13.65 -0.83 2.19
CA PRO A 94 13.76 -1.11 3.62
C PRO A 94 12.54 -1.84 4.21
N PHE A 95 11.39 -1.75 3.55
CA PHE A 95 10.13 -2.37 4.00
C PHE A 95 9.87 -3.74 3.35
N LEU A 96 10.73 -4.24 2.45
CA LEU A 96 10.48 -5.50 1.73
C LEU A 96 10.13 -6.68 2.64
N PRO A 97 10.83 -6.95 3.76
CA PRO A 97 10.48 -8.08 4.63
C PRO A 97 9.06 -7.96 5.21
N GLN A 98 8.67 -6.72 5.57
CA GLN A 98 7.34 -6.45 6.13
C GLN A 98 6.26 -6.55 5.05
N LEU A 99 6.50 -5.95 3.87
CA LEU A 99 5.60 -6.04 2.72
C LEU A 99 5.38 -7.48 2.26
N GLN A 100 6.43 -8.30 2.26
CA GLN A 100 6.36 -9.72 1.92
C GLN A 100 5.44 -10.47 2.88
N THR A 101 5.75 -10.41 4.18
CA THR A 101 4.95 -11.07 5.23
C THR A 101 3.48 -10.63 5.16
N THR A 102 3.23 -9.36 4.88
CA THR A 102 1.89 -8.80 4.77
C THR A 102 1.15 -9.23 3.51
N CYS A 103 1.82 -9.27 2.35
CA CYS A 103 1.21 -9.73 1.10
C CYS A 103 0.91 -11.24 1.13
N VAL A 104 1.83 -12.07 1.64
CA VAL A 104 1.62 -13.52 1.80
C VAL A 104 0.43 -13.80 2.70
N ARG A 105 0.32 -13.12 3.85
CA ARG A 105 -0.85 -13.22 4.74
C ARG A 105 -2.15 -12.82 4.05
N ALA A 106 -2.14 -11.80 3.21
CA ALA A 106 -3.33 -11.38 2.47
C ALA A 106 -3.75 -12.40 1.40
N VAL A 107 -2.80 -13.06 0.73
CA VAL A 107 -3.07 -14.13 -0.23
C VAL A 107 -3.72 -15.33 0.44
N GLY A 108 -3.29 -15.68 1.66
CA GLY A 108 -3.87 -16.74 2.47
C GLY A 108 -5.19 -16.37 3.20
N ASP A 109 -5.77 -15.18 2.97
CA ASP A 109 -6.99 -14.77 3.69
C ASP A 109 -8.21 -15.59 3.24
N GLY A 110 -8.52 -16.65 3.98
CA GLY A 110 -9.66 -17.54 3.71
C GLY A 110 -11.02 -16.85 3.80
N SER A 111 -11.13 -15.72 4.52
CA SER A 111 -12.40 -15.05 4.79
C SER A 111 -12.91 -14.18 3.64
N SER A 112 -12.03 -13.75 2.72
CA SER A 112 -12.42 -12.83 1.65
C SER A 112 -11.64 -13.02 0.36
N ARG A 113 -12.36 -13.36 -0.72
CA ARG A 113 -11.81 -13.43 -2.08
C ARG A 113 -11.21 -12.10 -2.54
N ALA A 114 -11.81 -10.96 -2.15
CA ALA A 114 -11.33 -9.64 -2.52
C ALA A 114 -9.94 -9.38 -1.92
N VAL A 115 -9.76 -9.67 -0.63
CA VAL A 115 -8.46 -9.53 0.04
C VAL A 115 -7.40 -10.40 -0.63
N ARG A 116 -7.73 -11.66 -0.95
CA ARG A 116 -6.79 -12.55 -1.67
C ARG A 116 -6.38 -11.98 -3.03
N LEU A 117 -7.33 -11.50 -3.83
CA LEU A 117 -7.04 -10.93 -5.15
C LEU A 117 -6.14 -9.69 -5.07
N HIS A 118 -6.43 -8.78 -4.14
CA HIS A 118 -5.57 -7.61 -3.90
C HIS A 118 -4.21 -8.01 -3.34
N GLY A 119 -4.15 -9.04 -2.48
CA GLY A 119 -2.93 -9.63 -1.96
C GLY A 119 -2.04 -10.19 -3.08
N CYS A 120 -2.60 -10.97 -4.00
CA CYS A 120 -1.86 -11.50 -5.14
C CYS A 120 -1.29 -10.38 -6.03
N ARG A 121 -2.09 -9.34 -6.29
CA ARG A 121 -1.65 -8.19 -7.09
C ARG A 121 -0.53 -7.39 -6.40
N ALA A 122 -0.62 -7.22 -5.07
CA ALA A 122 0.42 -6.58 -4.29
C ALA A 122 1.69 -7.44 -4.24
N LEU A 123 1.55 -8.76 -4.06
CA LEU A 123 2.67 -9.71 -4.08
C LEU A 123 3.39 -9.72 -5.44
N ALA A 124 2.65 -9.67 -6.55
CA ALA A 124 3.24 -9.58 -7.88
C ALA A 124 4.03 -8.28 -8.08
N ALA A 125 3.49 -7.15 -7.60
CA ALA A 125 4.22 -5.88 -7.61
C ALA A 125 5.47 -5.94 -6.73
N LEU A 126 5.39 -6.58 -5.56
CA LEU A 126 6.52 -6.78 -4.64
C LEU A 126 7.60 -7.69 -5.25
N ALA A 127 7.23 -8.75 -5.95
CA ALA A 127 8.17 -9.67 -6.59
C ALA A 127 9.02 -8.94 -7.64
N ALA A 128 8.45 -7.98 -8.37
CA ALA A 128 9.20 -7.13 -9.30
C ALA A 128 10.21 -6.21 -8.61
N LEU A 129 10.09 -6.01 -7.28
CA LEU A 129 11.03 -5.23 -6.48
C LEU A 129 12.14 -6.07 -5.84
N SER A 130 11.90 -7.38 -5.68
CA SER A 130 12.84 -8.29 -5.01
C SER A 130 13.84 -8.85 -6.02
N PRO A 131 15.16 -8.77 -5.76
CA PRO A 131 16.17 -9.41 -6.59
C PRO A 131 16.20 -10.95 -6.43
N ARG A 132 15.47 -11.51 -5.44
CA ARG A 132 15.45 -12.96 -5.15
C ARG A 132 13.99 -13.42 -5.02
N VAL A 133 13.49 -14.06 -6.07
CA VAL A 133 12.11 -14.54 -6.18
C VAL A 133 11.93 -15.91 -5.48
N ASP A 134 12.99 -16.70 -5.33
CA ASP A 134 12.90 -18.08 -4.79
C ASP A 134 12.39 -18.18 -3.34
N PRO A 135 12.78 -17.30 -2.39
CA PRO A 135 12.21 -17.33 -1.04
C PRO A 135 10.72 -17.00 -1.03
N LEU A 136 10.27 -16.09 -1.90
CA LEU A 136 8.86 -15.73 -2.05
C LEU A 136 8.02 -16.91 -2.56
N LEU A 137 8.56 -17.68 -3.52
CA LEU A 137 7.89 -18.86 -4.07
C LEU A 137 7.79 -19.97 -3.03
N THR A 138 8.84 -20.18 -2.24
CA THR A 138 8.85 -21.19 -1.17
C THR A 138 7.82 -20.87 -0.09
N GLU A 139 7.73 -19.60 0.34
CA GLU A 139 6.71 -19.18 1.31
C GLU A 139 5.29 -19.32 0.76
N LEU A 140 5.07 -18.99 -0.52
CA LEU A 140 3.76 -19.12 -1.14
C LEU A 140 3.32 -20.59 -1.28
N ALA A 141 4.26 -21.51 -1.54
CA ALA A 141 3.96 -22.94 -1.60
C ALA A 141 3.59 -23.55 -0.23
N ALA A 142 4.01 -22.90 0.86
CA ALA A 142 3.73 -23.33 2.23
C ALA A 142 2.50 -22.65 2.86
N ALA A 143 1.97 -21.60 2.24
CA ALA A 143 0.83 -20.79 2.71
C ALA A 143 -0.52 -21.33 2.20
#